data_AF-A0A329L1S4-F1
#
_entry.id   AF-A0A329L1S4-F1
#
_cell.length_a   1.000
_cell.length_b   1.000
_cell.length_c   1.000
_cell.angle_alpha   90.00
_cell.angle_beta   90.00
_cell.angle_gamma   90.00
#
_symmetry.space_group_name_H-M   'P 1'
#
loop_
_entity.id
_entity.type
_entity.pdbx_description
1 polymer ?
#
loop_
_entity_poly.entity_id
_entity_poly.type
_entity_poly.pdbx_seq_one_letter_code
_entity_poly.pdbx_strand_id
1 'polypeptide(L)' 'MKKYNYIRPILLIVTALLVKSLVTNVCMLLGMEAEAAANMGFMGMVLAALIMYIRMTKQRRK' A
#
# COMPACT_ATOMS: atom_id res chain seq x y z
N MET A 1 -7.07 15.10 26.92
CA MET A 1 -6.88 15.35 25.47
C MET A 1 -6.15 14.16 24.86
N LYS A 2 -6.86 13.22 24.22
CA LYS A 2 -6.27 11.99 23.67
C LYS A 2 -5.41 12.36 22.45
N LYS A 3 -4.08 12.16 22.54
CA LYS A 3 -3.12 12.40 21.45
C LYS A 3 -3.52 11.56 20.21
N TYR A 4 -3.99 12.21 19.16
CA TYR A 4 -4.24 11.57 17.87
C TYR A 4 -2.89 11.07 17.31
N ASN A 5 -2.75 9.75 17.18
CA ASN A 5 -1.51 9.16 16.68
C ASN A 5 -1.53 9.13 15.14
N TYR A 6 -1.16 10.25 14.51
CA TYR A 6 -1.06 10.42 13.06
C TYR A 6 -0.05 9.47 12.40
N ILE A 7 0.86 8.87 13.17
CA ILE A 7 1.81 7.85 12.70
C ILE A 7 1.10 6.72 11.96
N ARG A 8 -0.11 6.35 12.40
CA ARG A 8 -0.87 5.24 11.80
C ARG A 8 -1.31 5.52 10.35
N PRO A 9 -2.08 6.59 10.08
CA PRO A 9 -2.45 6.92 8.70
C PRO A 9 -1.22 7.25 7.82
N ILE A 10 -0.17 7.85 8.39
CA ILE A 10 1.08 8.11 7.63
C ILE A 10 1.73 6.81 7.18
N LEU A 11 1.88 5.82 8.07
CA LEU A 11 2.44 4.51 7.72
C LEU A 11 1.64 3.83 6.60
N LEU A 12 0.31 3.95 6.65
CA LEU A 12 -0.59 3.37 5.65
C LEU A 12 -0.32 3.97 4.26
N ILE A 13 -0.25 5.30 4.16
CA ILE A 13 0.05 6.01 2.91
C ILE A 13 1.45 5.64 2.39
N VAL A 14 2.46 5.63 3.27
CA VAL A 14 3.84 5.27 2.88
C VAL A 14 3.89 3.83 2.36
N THR A 15 3.26 2.87 3.03
CA THR A 15 3.21 1.48 2.56
C THR A 15 2.51 1.35 1.22
N ALA A 16 1.41 2.08 1.00
CA ALA A 16 0.69 2.05 -0.27
C ALA A 16 1.59 2.53 -1.43
N LEU A 17 2.26 3.67 -1.25
CA LEU A 17 3.16 4.23 -2.26
C LEU A 17 4.36 3.31 -2.54
N LEU A 18 4.93 2.70 -1.50
CA LEU A 18 6.03 1.74 -1.65
C LEU A 18 5.58 0.50 -2.43
N VAL A 19 4.41 -0.06 -2.11
CA VAL A 19 3.88 -1.22 -2.83
C VAL A 19 3.62 -0.88 -4.28
N LYS A 20 3.04 0.30 -4.58
CA LYS A 20 2.85 0.74 -5.96
C LYS A 20 4.18 0.73 -6.72
N SER A 21 5.19 1.42 -6.21
CA SER A 21 6.49 1.53 -6.88
C SER A 21 7.19 0.18 -7.01
N LEU A 22 7.06 -0.68 -6.00
CA LEU A 22 7.68 -2.00 -6.02
C LEU A 22 7.02 -2.90 -7.05
N VAL A 23 5.69 -2.97 -7.08
CA VAL A 23 4.94 -3.78 -8.05
C VAL A 23 5.15 -3.26 -9.47
N THR A 24 5.11 -1.94 -9.71
CA THR A 24 5.40 -1.41 -11.05
C THR A 24 6.80 -1.76 -11.51
N ASN A 25 7.81 -1.61 -10.64
CA ASN A 25 9.20 -1.90 -11.00
C ASN A 25 9.42 -3.40 -11.23
N VAL A 26 8.83 -4.26 -10.41
CA VAL A 26 8.90 -5.72 -10.61
C VAL A 26 8.20 -6.12 -11.92
N CYS A 27 7.00 -5.62 -12.18
CA CYS A 27 6.28 -5.91 -13.43
C CYS A 27 7.08 -5.43 -14.67
N MET A 28 7.67 -4.25 -14.61
CA MET A 28 8.54 -3.74 -15.68
C MET A 28 9.79 -4.60 -15.86
N LEU A 29 10.44 -5.04 -14.77
CA LEU A 29 11.61 -5.93 -14.82
C LEU A 29 11.28 -7.31 -15.40
N LEU A 30 10.04 -7.77 -15.24
CA LEU A 30 9.55 -9.01 -15.84
C LEU A 30 9.18 -8.85 -17.34
N GLY A 31 9.39 -7.67 -17.92
CA GLY A 31 9.13 -7.40 -19.33
C GLY A 31 7.68 -6.99 -19.64
N MET A 32 6.88 -6.64 -18.64
CA MET A 32 5.54 -6.08 -18.88
C MET A 32 5.64 -4.65 -19.42
N GLU A 33 4.71 -4.31 -20.31
CA GLU A 33 4.53 -2.95 -20.78
C GLU A 33 4.24 -1.98 -19.63
N ALA A 34 4.74 -0.74 -19.72
CA ALA A 34 4.62 0.27 -18.67
C ALA A 34 3.16 0.56 -18.27
N GLU A 35 2.23 0.54 -19.22
CA GLU A 35 0.80 0.77 -18.96
C GLU A 35 0.18 -0.39 -18.16
N ALA A 36 0.45 -1.63 -18.57
CA ALA A 36 -0.01 -2.82 -17.85
C ALA A 36 0.63 -2.91 -16.44
N ALA A 37 1.91 -2.59 -16.32
CA ALA A 37 2.62 -2.55 -15.04
C ALA A 37 2.06 -1.46 -14.10
N ALA A 38 1.70 -0.29 -14.63
CA ALA A 38 1.08 0.78 -13.86
C ALA A 38 -0.29 0.39 -13.29
N ASN A 39 -1.12 -0.29 -14.08
CA ASN A 39 -2.42 -0.81 -13.64
C ASN A 39 -2.26 -1.88 -12.56
N MET A 40 -1.32 -2.81 -12.74
CA MET A 40 -0.97 -3.82 -11.73
C MET A 40 -0.46 -3.18 -10.43
N GLY A 41 0.41 -2.18 -10.53
CA GLY A 41 0.90 -1.43 -9.38
C GLY A 41 -0.19 -0.66 -8.64
N PHE A 42 -1.15 -0.09 -9.37
CA PHE A 42 -2.32 0.56 -8.76
C PHE A 42 -3.21 -0.45 -8.03
N MET A 43 -3.50 -1.60 -8.64
CA MET A 43 -4.24 -2.68 -7.96
C MET A 43 -3.51 -3.16 -6.70
N GLY A 44 -2.18 -3.36 -6.79
CA GLY A 44 -1.33 -3.71 -5.65
C GLY A 44 -1.38 -2.67 -4.53
N MET A 45 -1.36 -1.38 -4.87
CA MET A 45 -1.50 -0.27 -3.92
C MET A 45 -2.82 -0.34 -3.14
N VAL A 46 -3.94 -0.51 -3.86
CA VAL A 46 -5.28 -0.57 -3.25
C VAL A 46 -5.41 -1.76 -2.31
N LEU A 47 -4.95 -2.94 -2.75
CA LEU A 47 -4.97 -4.15 -1.92
C LEU A 47 -4.10 -3.99 -0.67
N ALA A 48 -2.88 -3.47 -0.81
CA ALA A 48 -2.00 -3.22 0.32
C ALA A 48 -2.59 -2.22 1.31
N ALA A 49 -3.19 -1.13 0.84
CA ALA A 49 -3.85 -0.15 1.68
C ALA A 49 -5.02 -0.77 2.48
N LEU A 50 -5.85 -1.58 1.83
CA LEU A 50 -6.96 -2.29 2.46
C LEU A 50 -6.47 -3.30 3.51
N ILE A 51 -5.51 -4.14 3.15
CA ILE A 51 -4.92 -5.14 4.06
C ILE A 51 -4.32 -4.44 5.28
N MET A 52 -3.57 -3.35 5.06
CA MET A 52 -2.91 -2.63 6.13
C MET A 52 -3.92 -1.91 7.03
N TYR A 53 -4.98 -1.32 6.46
CA TYR A 53 -6.10 -0.76 7.22
C TYR A 53 -6.77 -1.82 8.11
N ILE A 54 -7.10 -2.99 7.55
CA ILE A 54 -7.69 -4.10 8.28
C ILE A 54 -6.75 -4.59 9.39
N ARG A 55 -5.45 -4.73 9.10
CA ARG A 55 -4.45 -5.17 10.08
C ARG A 55 -4.33 -4.19 11.25
N MET A 56 -4.32 -2.89 10.97
CA MET A 56 -4.22 -1.84 11.99
C MET A 56 -5.48 -1.68 12.84
N THR A 57 -6.65 -1.99 12.29
CA THR A 57 -7.92 -2.02 13.02
C THR A 57 -8.07 -3.29 13.86
N LYS A 58 -7.63 -4.46 13.36
CA LYS A 58 -7.64 -5.73 14.12
C LYS A 58 -6.72 -5.67 15.36
N GLN A 59 -5.57 -5.01 15.25
CA GLN A 59 -4.65 -4.80 16.40
C GLN A 59 -5.24 -3.92 17.52
N ARG A 60 -6.34 -3.19 17.30
CA ARG A 60 -7.01 -2.40 18.35
C ARG A 60 -8.06 -3.20 19.16
N ARG A 61 -8.45 -4.40 18.70
CA ARG A 61 -9.50 -5.21 19.35
C ARG A 61 -8.96 -6.26 20.34
N LYS A 62 -7.66 -6.26 20.63
CA LYS A 62 -7.04 -7.00 21.74
C LYS A 62 -6.53 -5.99 22.75
#